data_AF-A0A554GCK5-F1
#
_entry.id   AF-A0A554GCK5-F1
#
_cell.length_a   1.000
_cell.length_b   1.000
_cell.length_c   1.000
_cell.angle_alpha   90.00
_cell.angle_beta   90.00
_cell.angle_gamma   90.00
#
_symmetry.space_group_name_H-M   'P 1'
#
loop_
_entity.id
_entity.type
_entity.pdbx_description
1 polymer ?
#
loop_
_entity_poly.entity_id
_entity_poly.type
_entity_poly.pdbx_seq_one_letter_code
_entity_poly.pdbx_strand_id
1 'polypeptide(L)'
;MSERPRSSTVLPRAAGSDAERQLEGRAEVLEAARRSHSELEQVLSHWRWRRRLLRRPELVPELLAQEEALTEALERVRRRAALESWAEDTPVLREARKLLARRERLTRLARRRLGAWGRAHPEVSLEEALTRLEDQVRRPESWALKPGEVLVFEDDTWRRPGPGLATVPTTWELPPRLVMGLGILSALCFLLLLLVPARAEPAVAAFFVLTALAPMSTRLLRSGRLRLTSERLLWDPLFGALQGVRLGSIPDGGVRLESSEELFVEGDRVLRARSVKGATAVAVLVELHRQPPLRGAARSGVRLERMALFPAKLGRRRGFCVLGPQGLSFIPEGKGPQALRALTGEPTSLRKFDSDLVLDALRWLPEAEFDDCVMRVVEATGGAAWTRVDSRHLPGASARGRIRIEHAGMTLTGRVPWDRQETVERLLRDWPR
;
A
#
# COMPACT_ATOMS: atom_id res chain seq x y z
N MET A 1 61.31 9.88 64.29
CA MET A 1 61.59 8.95 63.17
C MET A 1 60.32 8.84 62.35
N SER A 2 60.35 9.26 61.10
CA SER A 2 59.16 9.42 60.23
C SER A 2 59.37 8.55 59.00
N GLU A 3 58.67 7.41 58.93
CA GLU A 3 58.68 6.54 57.76
C GLU A 3 57.57 6.96 56.81
N ARG A 4 57.96 7.35 55.59
CA ARG A 4 57.05 7.64 54.47
C ARG A 4 56.62 6.34 53.81
N PRO A 5 55.31 6.12 53.54
CA PRO A 5 54.88 5.06 52.65
C PRO A 5 55.06 5.50 51.19
N ARG A 6 55.82 4.73 50.40
CA ARG A 6 55.86 4.83 48.94
C ARG A 6 54.60 4.19 48.36
N SER A 7 53.70 5.00 47.84
CA SER A 7 52.59 4.59 47.00
C SER A 7 53.11 4.28 45.59
N SER A 8 53.23 3.01 45.23
CA SER A 8 53.45 2.59 43.84
C SER A 8 52.12 2.59 43.09
N THR A 9 51.87 3.64 42.33
CA THR A 9 50.79 3.71 41.35
C THR A 9 51.19 2.90 40.11
N VAL A 10 50.77 1.64 40.04
CA VAL A 10 50.86 0.83 38.82
C VAL A 10 49.63 1.14 37.96
N LEU A 11 49.85 1.84 36.85
CA LEU A 11 48.83 2.10 35.83
C LEU A 11 48.58 0.84 34.97
N PRO A 12 47.32 0.51 34.62
CA PRO A 12 46.99 -0.63 33.78
C PRO A 12 47.16 -0.26 32.30
N ARG A 13 48.37 -0.41 31.76
CA ARG A 13 48.68 -0.21 30.33
C ARG A 13 48.93 -1.52 29.56
N ALA A 14 48.86 -2.67 30.22
CA ALA A 14 49.27 -3.98 29.67
C ALA A 14 48.16 -4.81 28.98
N ALA A 15 46.88 -4.48 29.13
CA ALA A 15 45.79 -5.32 28.59
C ALA A 15 45.66 -5.27 27.05
N GLY A 16 46.19 -4.24 26.39
CA GLY A 16 46.11 -4.09 24.93
C GLY A 16 47.10 -4.97 24.16
N SER A 17 48.36 -5.03 24.63
CA SER A 17 49.45 -5.76 23.95
C SER A 17 49.30 -7.28 24.04
N ASP A 18 48.69 -7.80 25.10
CA ASP A 18 48.45 -9.23 25.26
C ASP A 18 47.31 -9.72 24.35
N ALA A 19 46.28 -8.89 24.13
CA ALA A 19 45.19 -9.21 23.22
C ALA A 19 45.64 -9.23 21.75
N GLU A 20 46.53 -8.31 21.34
CA GLU A 20 47.11 -8.28 19.99
C GLU A 20 48.03 -9.49 19.72
N ARG A 21 48.84 -9.89 20.71
CA ARG A 21 49.63 -11.13 20.64
C ARG A 21 48.76 -12.39 20.57
N GLN A 22 47.67 -12.44 21.35
CA GLN A 22 46.74 -13.58 21.36
C GLN A 22 45.99 -13.74 20.03
N LEU A 23 45.84 -12.66 19.26
CA LEU A 23 45.06 -12.61 18.02
C LEU A 23 45.89 -12.66 16.72
N GLU A 24 47.23 -12.71 16.79
CA GLU A 24 48.13 -12.89 15.61
C GLU A 24 47.77 -11.96 14.43
N GLY A 25 47.52 -10.67 14.69
CA GLY A 25 47.16 -9.70 13.64
C GLY A 25 45.69 -9.70 13.19
N ARG A 26 44.85 -10.62 13.69
CA ARG A 26 43.39 -10.64 13.41
C ARG A 26 42.58 -9.69 14.31
N ALA A 27 43.22 -9.06 15.29
CA ALA A 27 42.60 -7.99 16.07
C ALA A 27 42.12 -6.86 15.15
N GLU A 28 42.91 -6.52 14.13
CA GLU A 28 42.57 -5.50 13.12
C GLU A 28 41.32 -5.87 12.33
N VAL A 29 41.16 -7.14 11.95
CA VAL A 29 39.98 -7.65 11.23
C VAL A 29 38.72 -7.54 12.12
N LEU A 30 38.81 -7.94 13.38
CA LEU A 30 37.69 -7.83 14.33
C LEU A 30 37.34 -6.37 14.63
N GLU A 31 38.34 -5.49 14.75
CA GLU A 31 38.11 -4.06 14.94
C GLU A 31 37.48 -3.39 13.72
N ALA A 32 37.99 -3.67 12.52
CA ALA A 32 37.45 -3.17 11.27
C ALA A 32 36.00 -3.62 11.10
N ALA A 33 35.73 -4.92 11.27
CA ALA A 33 34.37 -5.46 11.23
C ALA A 33 33.45 -4.78 12.26
N ARG A 34 33.94 -4.52 13.49
CA ARG A 34 33.17 -3.83 14.52
C ARG A 34 32.79 -2.41 14.11
N ARG A 35 33.70 -1.67 13.47
CA ARG A 35 33.44 -0.32 12.95
C ARG A 35 32.37 -0.39 11.85
N SER A 36 32.61 -1.17 10.79
CA SER A 36 31.69 -1.36 9.66
C SER A 36 30.28 -1.77 10.09
N HIS A 37 30.17 -2.77 10.98
CA HIS A 37 28.87 -3.22 11.52
C HIS A 37 28.17 -2.14 12.34
N SER A 38 28.91 -1.34 13.12
CA SER A 38 28.32 -0.29 13.95
C SER A 38 27.84 0.89 13.12
N GLU A 39 28.58 1.26 12.07
CA GLU A 39 28.15 2.29 11.12
C GLU A 39 26.88 1.89 10.38
N LEU A 40 26.81 0.64 9.88
CA LEU A 40 25.61 0.18 9.20
C LEU A 40 24.42 0.02 10.15
N GLU A 41 24.64 -0.44 11.38
CA GLU A 41 23.61 -0.48 12.44
C GLU A 41 23.05 0.93 12.73
N GLN A 42 23.91 1.95 12.81
CA GLN A 42 23.50 3.36 12.99
C GLN A 42 22.73 3.90 11.77
N VAL A 43 23.13 3.54 10.55
CA VAL A 43 22.42 3.93 9.34
C VAL A 43 21.03 3.29 9.29
N LEU A 44 20.93 1.97 9.50
CA LEU A 44 19.67 1.23 9.38
C LEU A 44 18.69 1.45 10.54
N SER A 45 19.18 1.79 11.73
CA SER A 45 18.33 2.15 12.87
C SER A 45 17.65 3.52 12.71
N HIS A 46 18.26 4.44 11.96
CA HIS A 46 17.74 5.79 11.79
C HIS A 46 16.43 5.83 10.98
N TRP A 47 15.55 6.80 11.26
CA TRP A 47 14.27 6.93 10.54
C TRP A 47 14.44 7.31 9.06
N ARG A 48 15.49 8.09 8.73
CA ARG A 48 15.95 8.39 7.35
C ARG A 48 16.96 7.39 6.78
N TRP A 49 16.96 6.13 7.24
CA TRP A 49 17.97 5.13 6.85
C TRP A 49 18.18 5.04 5.32
N ARG A 50 17.11 5.05 4.52
CA ARG A 50 17.20 4.97 3.04
C ARG A 50 18.05 6.08 2.43
N ARG A 51 17.82 7.33 2.87
CA ARG A 51 18.58 8.49 2.39
C ARG A 51 20.03 8.42 2.85
N ARG A 52 20.28 7.92 4.07
CA ARG A 52 21.63 7.74 4.59
C ARG A 52 22.39 6.65 3.85
N LEU A 53 21.73 5.54 3.53
CA LEU A 53 22.32 4.46 2.74
C LEU A 53 22.62 4.90 1.30
N LEU A 54 21.73 5.66 0.65
CA LEU A 54 22.01 6.24 -0.67
C LEU A 54 23.19 7.22 -0.69
N ARG A 55 23.48 7.88 0.44
CA ARG A 55 24.62 8.80 0.57
C ARG A 55 25.94 8.08 0.83
N ARG A 56 25.88 6.81 1.21
CA ARG A 56 27.03 5.97 1.52
C ARG A 56 26.85 4.59 0.87
N PRO A 57 26.84 4.51 -0.49
CA PRO A 57 26.67 3.26 -1.22
C PRO A 57 27.77 2.22 -0.97
N GLU A 58 28.90 2.63 -0.38
CA GLU A 58 30.05 1.78 -0.05
C GLU A 58 29.82 0.86 1.16
N LEU A 59 28.94 1.22 2.10
CA LEU A 59 28.83 0.52 3.39
C LEU A 59 28.39 -0.95 3.31
N VAL A 60 27.54 -1.28 2.33
CA VAL A 60 27.07 -2.67 2.14
C VAL A 60 28.16 -3.50 1.45
N PRO A 61 28.71 -3.09 0.30
CA PRO A 61 29.83 -3.81 -0.34
C PRO A 61 31.05 -4.00 0.58
N GLU A 62 31.44 -3.00 1.36
CA GLU A 62 32.59 -3.08 2.28
C GLU A 62 32.37 -4.12 3.39
N LEU A 63 31.16 -4.18 3.95
CA LEU A 63 30.82 -5.17 4.96
C LEU A 63 30.82 -6.58 4.35
N LEU A 64 30.22 -6.74 3.17
CA LEU A 64 30.15 -8.02 2.46
C LEU A 64 31.56 -8.54 2.10
N ALA A 65 32.47 -7.66 1.69
CA ALA A 65 33.86 -8.02 1.39
C ALA A 65 34.64 -8.51 2.62
N GLN A 66 34.24 -8.10 3.83
CA GLN A 66 34.91 -8.47 5.09
C GLN A 66 34.29 -9.71 5.75
N GLU A 67 33.16 -10.22 5.28
CA GLU A 67 32.37 -11.25 5.99
C GLU A 67 33.09 -12.60 6.07
N GLU A 68 33.79 -13.00 5.01
CA GLU A 68 34.56 -14.25 4.98
C GLU A 68 35.72 -14.20 5.98
N ALA A 69 36.52 -13.12 5.93
CA ALA A 69 37.61 -12.89 6.87
C ALA A 69 37.14 -12.79 8.33
N LEU A 70 35.95 -12.20 8.57
CA LEU A 70 35.33 -12.13 9.88
C LEU A 70 34.92 -13.52 10.38
N THR A 71 34.31 -14.34 9.53
CA THR A 71 33.88 -15.69 9.87
C THR A 71 35.08 -16.55 10.28
N GLU A 72 36.14 -16.53 9.48
CA GLU A 72 37.40 -17.23 9.79
C GLU A 72 38.02 -16.75 11.11
N ALA A 73 38.05 -15.43 11.33
CA ALA A 73 38.60 -14.85 12.56
C ALA A 73 37.82 -15.31 13.80
N LEU A 74 36.48 -15.29 13.75
CA LEU A 74 35.62 -15.74 14.85
C LEU A 74 35.75 -17.25 15.11
N GLU A 75 35.81 -18.07 14.07
CA GLU A 75 36.01 -19.52 14.22
C GLU A 75 37.36 -19.85 14.84
N ARG A 76 38.42 -19.14 14.45
CA ARG A 76 39.76 -19.35 15.04
C ARG A 76 39.80 -18.90 16.49
N VAL A 77 39.19 -17.77 16.85
CA VAL A 77 39.04 -17.34 18.25
C VAL A 77 38.31 -18.41 19.07
N ARG A 78 37.23 -18.98 18.54
CA ARG A 78 36.49 -20.06 19.20
C ARG A 78 37.33 -21.33 19.38
N ARG A 79 38.02 -21.78 18.32
CA ARG A 79 38.91 -22.96 18.37
C ARG A 79 40.02 -22.77 19.39
N ARG A 80 40.67 -21.61 19.41
CA ARG A 80 41.75 -21.30 20.34
C ARG A 80 41.26 -21.22 21.78
N ALA A 81 40.12 -20.57 22.01
CA ALA A 81 39.49 -20.52 23.33
C ALA A 81 39.18 -21.92 23.89
N ALA A 82 38.74 -22.85 23.03
CA ALA A 82 38.50 -24.24 23.42
C ALA A 82 39.81 -24.99 23.72
N LEU A 83 40.86 -24.80 22.92
CA LEU A 83 42.17 -25.44 23.12
C LEU A 83 42.89 -24.94 24.38
N GLU A 84 42.84 -23.63 24.62
CA GLU A 84 43.54 -22.97 25.72
C GLU A 84 42.66 -22.79 26.97
N SER A 85 41.44 -23.35 26.96
CA SER A 85 40.48 -23.28 28.08
C SER A 85 40.27 -21.85 28.60
N TRP A 86 40.11 -20.89 27.68
CA TRP A 86 39.92 -19.49 28.03
C TRP A 86 38.65 -19.31 28.87
N ALA A 87 38.77 -18.56 29.96
CA ALA A 87 37.61 -18.19 30.76
C ALA A 87 36.60 -17.40 29.91
N GLU A 88 35.31 -17.58 30.18
CA GLU A 88 34.24 -16.93 29.40
C GLU A 88 34.30 -15.40 29.39
N ASP A 89 34.88 -14.81 30.44
CA ASP A 89 35.04 -13.36 30.61
C ASP A 89 36.31 -12.80 29.96
N THR A 90 37.08 -13.64 29.25
CA THR A 90 38.27 -13.20 28.52
C THR A 90 37.91 -12.06 27.57
N PRO A 91 38.65 -10.92 27.59
CA PRO A 91 38.30 -9.74 26.81
C PRO A 91 38.04 -10.02 25.32
N VAL A 92 38.84 -10.90 24.71
CA VAL A 92 38.71 -11.31 23.30
C VAL A 92 37.40 -12.05 23.03
N LEU A 93 37.02 -13.01 23.89
CA LEU A 93 35.74 -13.73 23.77
C LEU A 93 34.55 -12.80 23.98
N ARG A 94 34.65 -11.88 24.93
CA ARG A 94 33.62 -10.87 25.18
C ARG A 94 33.42 -9.96 23.96
N GLU A 95 34.50 -9.51 23.32
CA GLU A 95 34.40 -8.70 22.10
C GLU A 95 33.84 -9.52 20.91
N ALA A 96 34.25 -10.78 20.75
CA ALA A 96 33.69 -11.68 19.74
C ALA A 96 32.17 -11.92 19.94
N ARG A 97 31.73 -12.14 21.18
CA ARG A 97 30.30 -12.26 21.55
C ARG A 97 29.52 -10.97 21.25
N LYS A 98 30.09 -9.81 21.58
CA LYS A 98 29.47 -8.51 21.26
C LYS A 98 29.29 -8.30 19.76
N LEU A 99 30.28 -8.72 18.96
CA LEU A 99 30.23 -8.62 17.50
C LEU A 99 29.17 -9.54 16.90
N LEU A 100 29.07 -10.79 17.38
CA LEU A 100 27.99 -11.72 16.99
C LEU A 100 26.60 -11.17 17.34
N ALA A 101 26.42 -10.67 18.56
CA ALA A 101 25.15 -10.06 18.98
C ALA A 101 24.81 -8.82 18.13
N ARG A 102 25.82 -8.07 17.67
CA ARG A 102 25.63 -6.95 16.74
C ARG A 102 25.24 -7.43 15.36
N ARG A 103 25.89 -8.47 14.83
CA ARG A 103 25.51 -9.11 13.56
C ARG A 103 24.05 -9.54 13.59
N GLU A 104 23.61 -10.22 14.65
CA GLU A 104 22.21 -10.62 14.82
C GLU A 104 21.23 -9.43 14.89
N ARG A 105 21.59 -8.34 15.59
CA ARG A 105 20.79 -7.10 15.59
C ARG A 105 20.69 -6.51 14.20
N LEU A 106 21.81 -6.45 13.47
CA LEU A 106 21.87 -5.95 12.12
C LEU A 106 21.03 -6.81 11.16
N THR A 107 21.10 -8.14 11.27
CA THR A 107 20.25 -9.09 10.52
C THR A 107 18.78 -8.83 10.79
N ARG A 108 18.38 -8.70 12.06
CA ARG A 108 17.00 -8.37 12.42
C ARG A 108 16.57 -7.01 11.86
N LEU A 109 17.44 -6.00 11.89
CA LEU A 109 17.16 -4.70 11.31
C LEU A 109 17.00 -4.78 9.79
N ALA A 110 17.93 -5.42 9.08
CA ALA A 110 17.88 -5.60 7.63
C ALA A 110 16.61 -6.34 7.22
N ARG A 111 16.29 -7.47 7.88
CA ARG A 111 15.04 -8.22 7.67
C ARG A 111 13.79 -7.38 7.98
N ARG A 112 13.79 -6.59 9.06
CA ARG A 112 12.68 -5.69 9.39
C ARG A 112 12.50 -4.61 8.33
N ARG A 113 13.58 -4.05 7.78
CA ARG A 113 13.52 -3.04 6.72
C ARG A 113 13.06 -3.64 5.40
N LEU A 114 13.53 -4.84 5.05
CA LEU A 114 13.04 -5.60 3.90
C LEU A 114 11.56 -5.99 4.05
N GLY A 115 11.14 -6.41 5.23
CA GLY A 115 9.74 -6.74 5.54
C GLY A 115 8.81 -5.53 5.45
N ALA A 116 9.33 -4.29 5.44
CA ALA A 116 8.53 -3.11 5.14
C ALA A 116 8.23 -2.96 3.62
N TRP A 117 8.88 -3.75 2.77
CA TRP A 117 8.74 -3.75 1.30
C TRP A 117 8.22 -5.06 0.72
N GLY A 118 8.04 -6.10 1.54
CA GLY A 118 7.79 -7.46 1.06
C GLY A 118 7.27 -8.37 2.15
N ARG A 119 6.91 -9.62 1.80
CA ARG A 119 6.69 -10.67 2.80
C ARG A 119 7.94 -10.79 3.68
N ALA A 120 7.71 -11.00 4.98
CA ALA A 120 8.81 -11.34 5.88
C ALA A 120 9.49 -12.60 5.36
N HIS A 121 10.78 -12.52 5.06
CA HIS A 121 11.60 -13.68 4.70
C HIS A 121 12.38 -14.09 5.95
N PRO A 122 11.83 -15.00 6.79
CA PRO A 122 12.41 -15.30 8.09
C PRO A 122 13.81 -15.91 8.02
N GLU A 123 14.20 -16.47 6.87
CA GLU A 123 15.39 -17.32 6.73
C GLU A 123 16.56 -16.69 5.94
N VAL A 124 16.41 -15.47 5.43
CA VAL A 124 17.43 -14.83 4.58
C VAL A 124 18.68 -14.46 5.39
N SER A 125 19.87 -14.81 4.90
CA SER A 125 21.14 -14.49 5.57
C SER A 125 21.36 -12.97 5.69
N LEU A 126 22.32 -12.52 6.50
CA LEU A 126 22.58 -11.08 6.63
C LEU A 126 22.99 -10.49 5.27
N GLU A 127 23.85 -11.19 4.56
CA GLU A 127 24.47 -10.80 3.31
C GLU A 127 23.41 -10.61 2.23
N GLU A 128 22.58 -11.64 2.04
CA GLU A 128 21.48 -11.62 1.10
C GLU A 128 20.44 -10.54 1.48
N ALA A 129 20.19 -10.32 2.78
CA ALA A 129 19.31 -9.27 3.24
C ALA A 129 19.85 -7.86 2.92
N LEU A 130 21.15 -7.64 3.10
CA LEU A 130 21.78 -6.35 2.81
C LEU A 130 21.85 -6.06 1.31
N THR A 131 22.23 -7.05 0.49
CA THR A 131 22.26 -6.93 -0.98
C THR A 131 20.89 -6.58 -1.54
N ARG A 132 19.84 -7.32 -1.12
CA ARG A 132 18.46 -7.03 -1.55
C ARG A 132 18.00 -5.65 -1.10
N LEU A 133 18.38 -5.24 0.10
CA LEU A 133 18.03 -3.93 0.64
C LEU A 133 18.69 -2.82 -0.18
N GLU A 134 19.97 -2.98 -0.51
CA GLU A 134 20.72 -2.05 -1.35
C GLU A 134 20.12 -1.93 -2.75
N ASP A 135 19.87 -3.05 -3.44
CA ASP A 135 19.25 -3.07 -4.77
C ASP A 135 17.92 -2.32 -4.80
N GLN A 136 17.11 -2.55 -3.76
CA GLN A 136 15.80 -1.95 -3.63
C GLN A 136 15.88 -0.44 -3.31
N VAL A 137 16.87 -0.02 -2.51
CA VAL A 137 17.14 1.39 -2.26
C VAL A 137 17.57 2.10 -3.55
N ARG A 138 18.45 1.48 -4.34
CA ARG A 138 19.02 2.00 -5.60
C ARG A 138 18.03 2.10 -6.75
N ARG A 139 16.88 1.42 -6.68
CA ARG A 139 15.78 1.50 -7.65
C ARG A 139 14.63 2.38 -7.13
N PRO A 140 14.79 3.71 -7.08
CA PRO A 140 13.73 4.60 -6.65
C PRO A 140 12.55 4.54 -7.61
N GLU A 141 11.35 4.49 -7.04
CA GLU A 141 10.14 4.73 -7.84
C GLU A 141 10.08 6.21 -8.19
N SER A 142 9.65 6.50 -9.42
CA SER A 142 9.31 7.85 -9.85
C SER A 142 7.79 8.04 -9.75
N TRP A 143 7.36 9.15 -9.16
CA TRP A 143 5.95 9.55 -9.19
C TRP A 143 5.52 9.98 -10.60
N ALA A 144 6.45 10.54 -11.38
CA ALA A 144 6.22 10.96 -12.76
C ALA A 144 5.90 9.75 -13.65
N LEU A 145 4.96 9.97 -14.57
CA LEU A 145 4.62 9.02 -15.63
C LEU A 145 5.84 8.78 -16.52
N LYS A 146 6.09 7.52 -16.82
CA LYS A 146 7.09 7.12 -17.81
C LYS A 146 6.51 7.32 -19.22
N PRO A 147 7.34 7.48 -20.25
CA PRO A 147 6.87 7.51 -21.63
C PRO A 147 6.01 6.27 -21.95
N GLY A 148 4.82 6.48 -22.52
CA GLY A 148 3.85 5.42 -22.82
C GLY A 148 2.99 4.93 -21.64
N GLU A 149 3.20 5.47 -20.43
CA GLU A 149 2.39 5.16 -19.26
C GLU A 149 1.15 6.08 -19.21
N VAL A 150 -0.04 5.49 -19.13
CA VAL A 150 -1.31 6.23 -19.08
C VAL A 150 -1.84 6.27 -17.66
N LEU A 151 -2.32 7.42 -17.22
CA LEU A 151 -2.99 7.58 -15.94
C LEU A 151 -4.39 6.96 -16.00
N VAL A 152 -4.63 5.93 -15.19
CA VAL A 152 -5.93 5.25 -15.10
C VAL A 152 -6.78 5.86 -14.00
N PHE A 153 -6.17 6.07 -12.83
CA PHE A 153 -6.85 6.60 -11.65
C PHE A 153 -5.86 7.37 -10.75
N GLU A 154 -6.32 8.45 -10.15
CA GLU A 154 -5.57 9.23 -9.17
C GLU A 154 -6.51 9.65 -8.03
N ASP A 155 -6.09 9.41 -6.80
CA ASP A 155 -6.78 9.88 -5.61
C ASP A 155 -5.81 10.58 -4.65
N ASP A 156 -6.21 11.79 -4.27
CA ASP A 156 -5.58 12.60 -3.25
C ASP A 156 -6.38 12.46 -1.95
N THR A 157 -6.07 11.42 -1.17
CA THR A 157 -6.85 11.09 0.05
C THR A 157 -6.92 12.24 1.06
N TRP A 158 -5.89 13.11 1.08
CA TRP A 158 -5.77 14.30 1.94
C TRP A 158 -6.49 15.56 1.41
N ARG A 159 -6.49 15.84 0.10
CA ARG A 159 -6.88 17.19 -0.42
C ARG A 159 -8.32 17.33 -0.88
N ARG A 160 -9.06 16.24 -1.11
CA ARG A 160 -10.42 16.36 -1.69
C ARG A 160 -11.48 15.61 -0.87
N PRO A 161 -12.57 16.28 -0.45
CA PRO A 161 -13.90 15.68 -0.50
C PRO A 161 -14.27 15.63 -2.00
N GLY A 162 -13.84 14.57 -2.69
CA GLY A 162 -14.01 14.47 -4.14
C GLY A 162 -15.43 14.08 -4.56
N PRO A 163 -15.99 14.69 -5.62
CA PRO A 163 -17.15 14.17 -6.36
C PRO A 163 -16.72 13.19 -7.46
N GLY A 164 -17.42 12.06 -7.62
CA GLY A 164 -17.20 11.02 -8.65
C GLY A 164 -16.21 9.94 -8.19
N LEU A 165 -16.51 8.63 -8.12
CA LEU A 165 -17.15 7.73 -9.09
C LEU A 165 -18.25 6.84 -8.49
N ALA A 166 -18.72 7.15 -7.30
CA ALA A 166 -19.95 6.60 -6.74
C ALA A 166 -20.70 7.75 -6.10
N THR A 167 -22.03 7.70 -6.11
CA THR A 167 -22.84 8.47 -5.15
C THR A 167 -22.51 7.96 -3.75
N VAL A 168 -21.38 8.40 -3.20
CA VAL A 168 -21.03 8.21 -1.80
C VAL A 168 -21.95 9.13 -1.01
N PRO A 169 -22.62 8.64 0.05
CA PRO A 169 -23.43 9.48 0.91
C PRO A 169 -22.57 10.61 1.44
N THR A 170 -23.05 11.83 1.20
CA THR A 170 -22.46 13.11 1.59
C THR A 170 -22.56 13.32 3.10
N THR A 171 -22.14 12.33 3.89
CA THR A 171 -22.08 12.48 5.32
C THR A 171 -20.71 12.02 5.81
N TRP A 172 -19.96 12.96 6.36
CA TRP A 172 -18.93 12.67 7.35
C TRP A 172 -19.60 12.09 8.59
N GLU A 173 -20.28 10.96 8.45
CA GLU A 173 -20.75 10.17 9.57
C GLU A 173 -19.52 9.46 10.12
N LEU A 174 -18.79 10.17 10.97
CA LEU A 174 -18.11 9.51 12.07
C LEU A 174 -19.12 8.49 12.63
N PRO A 175 -18.77 7.20 12.72
CA PRO A 175 -19.67 6.19 13.25
C PRO A 175 -20.32 6.73 14.52
N PRO A 176 -21.65 6.62 14.72
CA PRO A 176 -22.32 7.28 15.85
C PRO A 176 -21.69 6.90 17.20
N ARG A 177 -21.07 5.72 17.29
CA ARG A 177 -20.25 5.28 18.42
C ARG A 177 -18.99 6.10 18.67
N LEU A 178 -18.30 6.55 17.62
CA LEU A 178 -17.14 7.44 17.71
C LEU A 178 -17.54 8.86 18.08
N VAL A 179 -18.66 9.37 17.54
CA VAL A 179 -19.19 10.69 17.93
C VAL A 179 -19.59 10.69 19.40
N MET A 180 -20.34 9.66 19.83
CA MET A 180 -20.74 9.49 21.22
C MET A 180 -19.54 9.25 22.13
N GLY A 181 -18.55 8.46 21.69
CA GLY A 181 -17.30 8.25 22.41
C GLY A 181 -16.49 9.53 22.59
N LEU A 182 -16.37 10.36 21.55
CA LEU A 182 -15.74 11.67 21.64
C LEU A 182 -16.52 12.61 22.57
N GLY A 183 -17.85 12.58 22.51
CA GLY A 183 -18.73 13.39 23.37
C GLY A 183 -18.59 13.03 24.84
N ILE A 184 -18.65 11.73 25.17
CA ILE A 184 -18.46 11.21 26.53
C ILE A 184 -17.05 11.54 27.03
N LEU A 185 -16.02 11.31 26.20
CA LEU A 185 -14.65 11.64 26.57
C LEU A 185 -14.53 13.14 26.84
N SER A 186 -15.02 14.00 25.95
CA SER A 186 -14.97 15.45 26.12
C SER A 186 -15.69 15.92 27.40
N ALA A 187 -16.85 15.32 27.73
CA ALA A 187 -17.58 15.62 28.95
C ALA A 187 -16.82 15.16 30.22
N LEU A 188 -16.26 13.96 30.21
CA LEU A 188 -15.44 13.44 31.32
C LEU A 188 -14.18 14.29 31.52
N CYS A 189 -13.58 14.74 30.43
CA CYS A 189 -12.43 15.63 30.40
C CYS A 189 -12.73 17.02 30.96
N PHE A 190 -13.87 17.60 30.57
CA PHE A 190 -14.36 18.86 31.13
C PHE A 190 -14.61 18.75 32.64
N LEU A 191 -15.18 17.62 33.08
CA LEU A 191 -15.42 17.36 34.50
C LEU A 191 -14.11 17.19 35.30
N LEU A 192 -13.08 16.58 34.69
CA LEU A 192 -11.73 16.50 35.25
C LEU A 192 -11.04 17.87 35.35
N LEU A 193 -11.23 18.76 34.38
CA LEU A 193 -10.72 20.14 34.43
C LEU A 193 -11.25 20.92 35.64
N LEU A 194 -12.49 20.68 36.05
CA LEU A 194 -13.10 21.32 37.23
C LEU A 194 -12.50 20.83 38.57
N LEU A 195 -11.83 19.67 38.57
CA LEU A 195 -11.29 19.02 39.78
C LEU A 195 -9.77 19.21 39.95
N VAL A 196 -9.08 19.78 38.95
CA VAL A 196 -7.62 19.90 38.93
C VAL A 196 -7.18 21.25 39.51
N PRO A 197 -6.18 21.30 40.41
CA PRO A 197 -5.67 22.57 40.95
C PRO A 197 -5.04 23.44 39.86
N ALA A 198 -5.21 24.76 39.96
CA ALA A 198 -4.81 25.77 38.95
C ALA A 198 -3.36 25.65 38.42
N ARG A 199 -2.44 25.05 39.20
CA ARG A 199 -1.04 24.82 38.79
C ARG A 199 -0.85 23.69 37.78
N ALA A 200 -1.83 22.80 37.60
CA ALA A 200 -1.78 21.66 36.68
C ALA A 200 -2.66 21.83 35.43
N GLU A 201 -3.40 22.94 35.32
CA GLU A 201 -4.22 23.30 34.16
C GLU A 201 -3.52 23.19 32.79
N PRO A 202 -2.27 23.67 32.58
CA PRO A 202 -1.65 23.62 31.26
C PRO A 202 -1.30 22.19 30.82
N ALA A 203 -0.92 21.31 31.75
CA ALA A 203 -0.61 19.92 31.45
C ALA A 203 -1.87 19.13 31.09
N VAL A 204 -2.97 19.40 31.80
CA VAL A 204 -4.28 18.79 31.56
C VAL A 204 -4.86 19.29 30.22
N ALA A 205 -4.79 20.59 29.95
CA ALA A 205 -5.18 21.15 28.65
C ALA A 205 -4.34 20.57 27.49
N ALA A 206 -3.01 20.44 27.65
CA ALA A 206 -2.15 19.85 26.64
C ALA A 206 -2.48 18.37 26.37
N PHE A 207 -2.77 17.59 27.41
CA PHE A 207 -3.20 16.20 27.27
C PHE A 207 -4.52 16.10 26.49
N PHE A 208 -5.47 17.01 26.71
CA PHE A 208 -6.72 17.06 25.94
C PHE A 208 -6.53 17.43 24.49
N VAL A 209 -5.71 18.45 24.21
CA VAL A 209 -5.36 18.81 22.84
C VAL A 209 -4.68 17.64 22.13
N LEU A 210 -3.74 16.95 22.78
CA LEU A 210 -3.05 15.79 22.21
C LEU A 210 -3.99 14.61 21.95
N THR A 211 -4.89 14.30 22.88
CA THR A 211 -5.85 13.19 22.74
C THR A 211 -6.94 13.48 21.70
N ALA A 212 -7.44 14.71 21.65
CA ALA A 212 -8.39 15.15 20.63
C ALA A 212 -7.77 15.18 19.22
N LEU A 213 -6.49 15.58 19.12
CA LEU A 213 -5.75 15.61 17.85
C LEU A 213 -5.16 14.25 17.45
N ALA A 214 -4.98 13.30 18.37
CA ALA A 214 -4.43 11.97 18.09
C ALA A 214 -5.13 11.20 16.96
N PRO A 215 -6.48 11.12 16.88
CA PRO A 215 -7.16 10.43 15.78
C PRO A 215 -6.97 11.15 14.43
N MET A 216 -6.94 12.49 14.42
CA MET A 216 -6.62 13.26 13.21
C MET A 216 -5.17 13.07 12.78
N SER A 217 -4.23 13.13 13.74
CA SER A 217 -2.80 12.98 13.46
C SER A 217 -2.47 11.57 12.99
N THR A 218 -3.08 10.53 13.56
CA THR A 218 -2.90 9.15 13.09
C THR A 218 -3.46 8.92 11.68
N ARG A 219 -4.62 9.51 11.34
CA ARG A 219 -5.15 9.50 9.96
C ARG A 219 -4.23 10.24 8.99
N LEU A 220 -3.76 11.42 9.38
CA LEU A 220 -2.77 12.19 8.64
C LEU A 220 -1.50 11.38 8.37
N LEU A 221 -0.93 10.76 9.40
CA LEU A 221 0.26 9.94 9.31
C LEU A 221 0.08 8.70 8.42
N ARG A 222 -1.15 8.23 8.24
CA ARG A 222 -1.50 7.08 7.39
C ARG A 222 -1.94 7.46 5.98
N SER A 223 -2.31 8.72 5.75
CA SER A 223 -2.78 9.22 4.46
C SER A 223 -1.65 9.44 3.45
N GLY A 224 -2.02 9.58 2.18
CA GLY A 224 -1.08 9.66 1.07
C GLY A 224 -1.79 9.85 -0.26
N ARG A 225 -1.02 9.84 -1.35
CA ARG A 225 -1.56 9.90 -2.71
C ARG A 225 -1.46 8.54 -3.35
N LEU A 226 -2.54 8.13 -4.00
CA LEU A 226 -2.59 6.89 -4.73
C LEU A 226 -2.72 7.18 -6.21
N ARG A 227 -1.93 6.49 -7.01
CA ARG A 227 -1.96 6.62 -8.46
C ARG A 227 -1.89 5.25 -9.09
N LEU A 228 -2.87 4.93 -9.92
CA LEU A 228 -2.89 3.74 -10.76
C LEU A 228 -2.63 4.17 -12.19
N THR A 229 -1.66 3.54 -12.81
CA THR A 229 -1.33 3.73 -14.22
C THR A 229 -1.55 2.43 -15.00
N SER A 230 -1.38 2.47 -16.31
CA SER A 230 -1.40 1.27 -17.16
C SER A 230 -0.32 0.24 -16.79
N GLU A 231 0.76 0.64 -16.09
CA GLU A 231 1.90 -0.22 -15.76
C GLU A 231 2.04 -0.57 -14.28
N ARG A 232 1.65 0.35 -13.38
CA ARG A 232 1.98 0.25 -11.96
C ARG A 232 0.96 0.94 -11.08
N LEU A 233 0.85 0.42 -9.87
CA LEU A 233 0.19 1.07 -8.75
C LEU A 233 1.26 1.78 -7.91
N LEU A 234 1.05 3.06 -7.62
CA LEU A 234 1.94 3.91 -6.85
C LEU A 234 1.22 4.42 -5.60
N TRP A 235 1.93 4.44 -4.48
CA TRP A 235 1.48 5.00 -3.21
C TRP A 235 2.54 5.91 -2.61
N ASP A 236 2.21 7.21 -2.52
CA ASP A 236 3.04 8.24 -1.92
C ASP A 236 2.50 8.61 -0.53
N PRO A 237 2.95 7.96 0.55
CA PRO A 237 2.50 8.32 1.90
C PRO A 237 3.00 9.72 2.27
N LEU A 238 2.22 10.48 3.04
CA LEU A 238 2.68 11.78 3.56
C LEU A 238 3.97 11.65 4.38
N PHE A 239 4.15 10.51 5.04
CA PHE A 239 5.34 10.15 5.78
C PHE A 239 5.84 8.79 5.33
N GLY A 240 6.97 8.77 4.63
CA GLY A 240 7.58 7.54 4.16
C GLY A 240 8.29 7.73 2.83
N ALA A 241 8.52 6.63 2.14
CA ALA A 241 9.02 6.66 0.78
C ALA A 241 7.91 6.23 -0.18
N LEU A 242 7.95 6.77 -1.39
CA LEU A 242 7.11 6.32 -2.50
C LEU A 242 7.27 4.81 -2.70
N GLN A 243 6.14 4.12 -2.71
CA GLN A 243 6.00 2.70 -2.99
C GLN A 243 5.38 2.52 -4.37
N GLY A 244 5.77 1.45 -5.06
CA GLY A 244 5.26 1.12 -6.38
C GLY A 244 5.29 -0.39 -6.61
N VAL A 245 4.27 -0.90 -7.29
CA VAL A 245 4.15 -2.31 -7.69
C VAL A 245 3.76 -2.36 -9.15
N ARG A 246 4.45 -3.18 -9.94
CA ARG A 246 4.10 -3.36 -11.36
C ARG A 246 2.86 -4.22 -11.48
N LEU A 247 1.86 -3.78 -12.24
CA LEU A 247 0.60 -4.52 -12.40
C LEU A 247 0.82 -5.93 -12.95
N GLY A 248 1.75 -6.08 -13.90
CA GLY A 248 2.10 -7.38 -14.47
C GLY A 248 2.85 -8.34 -13.56
N SER A 249 3.27 -7.89 -12.37
CA SER A 249 3.94 -8.75 -11.38
C SER A 249 3.00 -9.25 -10.28
N ILE A 250 1.76 -8.77 -10.26
CA ILE A 250 0.77 -9.11 -9.24
C ILE A 250 0.20 -10.51 -9.57
N PRO A 251 0.45 -11.53 -8.74
CA PRO A 251 -0.12 -12.86 -8.94
C PRO A 251 -1.61 -12.86 -8.60
N ASP A 252 -2.30 -13.95 -8.93
CA ASP A 252 -3.69 -14.14 -8.54
C ASP A 252 -3.86 -14.11 -7.01
N GLY A 253 -4.86 -13.35 -6.55
CA GLY A 253 -5.08 -13.11 -5.12
C GLY A 253 -4.01 -12.23 -4.45
N GLY A 254 -3.15 -11.58 -5.24
CA GLY A 254 -2.16 -10.60 -4.79
C GLY A 254 -2.77 -9.28 -4.30
N VAL A 255 -4.03 -8.99 -4.66
CA VAL A 255 -4.78 -7.83 -4.16
C VAL A 255 -5.68 -8.25 -3.00
N ARG A 256 -5.56 -7.54 -1.87
CA ARG A 256 -6.34 -7.80 -0.65
C ARG A 256 -6.76 -6.49 0.01
N LEU A 257 -7.92 -6.52 0.64
CA LEU A 257 -8.40 -5.45 1.51
C LEU A 257 -8.34 -5.96 2.96
N GLU A 258 -7.46 -5.39 3.77
CA GLU A 258 -7.42 -5.71 5.22
C GLU A 258 -8.59 -5.02 5.95
N SER A 259 -8.99 -3.85 5.46
CA SER A 259 -10.18 -3.11 5.90
C SER A 259 -10.78 -2.35 4.73
N SER A 260 -11.91 -1.66 4.92
CA SER A 260 -12.53 -0.83 3.87
C SER A 260 -11.65 0.32 3.37
N GLU A 261 -10.56 0.66 4.09
CA GLU A 261 -9.67 1.77 3.76
C GLU A 261 -8.19 1.33 3.67
N GLU A 262 -7.88 0.04 3.81
CA GLU A 262 -6.50 -0.46 3.72
C GLU A 262 -6.35 -1.42 2.54
N LEU A 263 -5.60 -0.98 1.53
CA LEU A 263 -5.28 -1.73 0.33
C LEU A 263 -3.89 -2.36 0.47
N PHE A 264 -3.84 -3.68 0.32
CA PHE A 264 -2.63 -4.46 0.29
C PHE A 264 -2.47 -5.07 -1.11
N VAL A 265 -1.34 -4.80 -1.76
CA VAL A 265 -1.01 -5.34 -3.07
C VAL A 265 0.35 -6.00 -3.01
N GLU A 266 0.40 -7.26 -3.38
CA GLU A 266 1.60 -8.06 -3.48
C GLU A 266 1.94 -8.31 -4.96
N GLY A 267 3.16 -7.99 -5.38
CA GLY A 267 3.70 -8.29 -6.70
C GLY A 267 5.22 -8.42 -6.61
N ASP A 268 5.96 -7.74 -7.50
CA ASP A 268 7.42 -7.60 -7.42
C ASP A 268 7.86 -6.90 -6.12
N ARG A 269 6.95 -6.12 -5.54
CA ARG A 269 7.07 -5.43 -4.26
C ARG A 269 5.75 -5.57 -3.51
N VAL A 270 5.77 -5.33 -2.20
CA VAL A 270 4.54 -5.17 -1.41
C VAL A 270 4.25 -3.68 -1.27
N LEU A 271 3.03 -3.30 -1.61
CA LEU A 271 2.48 -1.97 -1.39
C LEU A 271 1.35 -2.05 -0.37
N ARG A 272 1.51 -1.29 0.70
CA ARG A 272 0.46 -1.10 1.70
C ARG A 272 0.02 0.36 1.72
N ALA A 273 -1.13 0.61 1.12
CA ALA A 273 -1.77 1.92 1.12
C ALA A 273 -2.84 1.94 2.21
N ARG A 274 -2.74 2.90 3.12
CA ARG A 274 -3.66 3.05 4.26
C ARG A 274 -4.52 4.29 4.07
N SER A 275 -5.72 4.28 4.64
CA SER A 275 -6.67 5.38 4.53
C SER A 275 -6.97 5.75 3.07
N VAL A 276 -7.02 4.76 2.19
CA VAL A 276 -7.38 4.92 0.77
C VAL A 276 -8.90 5.07 0.66
N LYS A 277 -9.36 6.22 0.17
CA LYS A 277 -10.78 6.41 -0.11
C LYS A 277 -11.16 5.54 -1.31
N GLY A 278 -12.26 4.81 -1.20
CA GLY A 278 -12.65 3.87 -2.24
C GLY A 278 -11.61 2.77 -2.49
N ALA A 279 -10.93 2.28 -1.44
CA ALA A 279 -9.95 1.19 -1.55
C ALA A 279 -10.50 0.00 -2.35
N THR A 280 -11.79 -0.32 -2.19
CA THR A 280 -12.48 -1.34 -2.98
C THR A 280 -12.52 -1.03 -4.47
N ALA A 281 -12.82 0.21 -4.87
CA ALA A 281 -12.81 0.61 -6.27
C ALA A 281 -11.42 0.51 -6.87
N VAL A 282 -10.39 0.95 -6.15
CA VAL A 282 -9.01 0.80 -6.59
C VAL A 282 -8.63 -0.67 -6.70
N ALA A 283 -9.00 -1.50 -5.73
CA ALA A 283 -8.70 -2.94 -5.77
C ALA A 283 -9.33 -3.61 -7.00
N VAL A 284 -10.58 -3.27 -7.33
CA VAL A 284 -11.27 -3.75 -8.54
C VAL A 284 -10.53 -3.28 -9.80
N LEU A 285 -10.13 -2.00 -9.86
CA LEU A 285 -9.37 -1.46 -10.99
C LEU A 285 -8.01 -2.17 -11.14
N VAL A 286 -7.30 -2.45 -10.05
CA VAL A 286 -6.02 -3.19 -10.09
C VAL A 286 -6.23 -4.62 -10.59
N GLU A 287 -7.26 -5.32 -10.11
CA GLU A 287 -7.62 -6.67 -10.58
C GLU A 287 -7.99 -6.71 -12.06
N LEU A 288 -8.63 -5.66 -12.57
CA LEU A 288 -8.99 -5.54 -13.99
C LEU A 288 -7.77 -5.16 -14.85
N HIS A 289 -7.02 -4.12 -14.46
CA HIS A 289 -5.89 -3.61 -15.23
C HIS A 289 -4.61 -4.46 -15.12
N ARG A 290 -4.56 -5.48 -14.25
CA ARG A 290 -3.50 -6.50 -14.33
C ARG A 290 -3.72 -7.49 -15.47
N GLN A 291 -4.96 -7.66 -15.95
CA GLN A 291 -5.30 -8.62 -17.00
C GLN A 291 -4.86 -8.10 -18.38
N PRO A 292 -4.34 -8.98 -19.27
CA PRO A 292 -3.82 -8.58 -20.57
C PRO A 292 -4.70 -7.69 -21.45
N PRO A 293 -6.02 -7.94 -21.64
CA PRO A 293 -6.82 -7.12 -22.55
C PRO A 293 -6.95 -5.67 -22.05
N LEU A 294 -7.29 -5.48 -20.78
CA LEU A 294 -7.45 -4.14 -20.18
C LEU A 294 -6.12 -3.43 -19.94
N ARG A 295 -5.06 -4.16 -19.60
CA ARG A 295 -3.73 -3.59 -19.45
C ARG A 295 -3.20 -3.05 -20.78
N GLY A 296 -3.34 -3.85 -21.85
CA GLY A 296 -2.94 -3.46 -23.19
C GLY A 296 -3.76 -2.28 -23.70
N ALA A 297 -5.08 -2.34 -23.55
CA ALA A 297 -5.97 -1.29 -24.01
C ALA A 297 -5.76 0.04 -23.25
N ALA A 298 -5.50 0.01 -21.95
CA ALA A 298 -5.19 1.20 -21.17
C ALA A 298 -3.93 1.94 -21.66
N ARG A 299 -2.92 1.22 -22.18
CA ARG A 299 -1.70 1.85 -22.77
C ARG A 299 -2.01 2.67 -24.02
N SER A 300 -3.06 2.33 -24.76
CA SER A 300 -3.46 3.08 -25.95
C SER A 300 -4.02 4.46 -25.61
N GLY A 301 -4.47 4.66 -24.35
CA GLY A 301 -5.11 5.90 -23.92
C GLY A 301 -6.54 6.10 -24.46
N VAL A 302 -7.03 5.20 -25.32
CA VAL A 302 -8.36 5.31 -25.93
C VAL A 302 -9.41 4.86 -24.92
N ARG A 303 -10.41 5.73 -24.70
CA ARG A 303 -11.59 5.40 -23.90
C ARG A 303 -12.82 5.45 -24.78
N LEU A 304 -13.72 4.49 -24.64
CA LEU A 304 -15.03 4.50 -25.28
C LEU A 304 -15.86 5.68 -24.75
N GLU A 305 -16.05 6.66 -25.62
CA GLU A 305 -16.90 7.83 -25.38
C GLU A 305 -18.38 7.53 -25.68
N ARG A 306 -18.66 6.58 -26.59
CA ARG A 306 -20.02 6.22 -27.03
C ARG A 306 -20.68 5.18 -26.12
N MET A 307 -20.48 5.31 -24.82
CA MET A 307 -21.05 4.43 -23.81
C MET A 307 -21.50 5.26 -22.62
N ALA A 308 -22.70 4.96 -22.11
CA ALA A 308 -23.23 5.57 -20.90
C ALA A 308 -23.57 4.49 -19.87
N LEU A 309 -23.07 4.67 -18.65
CA LEU A 309 -23.38 3.84 -17.49
C LEU A 309 -24.19 4.66 -16.51
N PHE A 310 -25.34 4.13 -16.07
CA PHE A 310 -26.20 4.82 -15.09
C PHE A 310 -27.03 3.84 -14.26
N PRO A 311 -27.42 4.23 -13.03
CA PRO A 311 -28.31 3.42 -12.21
C PRO A 311 -29.70 3.33 -12.85
N ALA A 312 -30.24 2.11 -12.86
CA ALA A 312 -31.51 1.79 -13.50
C ALA A 312 -32.33 0.76 -12.73
N LYS A 313 -33.60 0.67 -13.09
CA LYS A 313 -34.54 -0.33 -12.60
C LYS A 313 -35.17 -1.06 -13.78
N LEU A 314 -35.10 -2.39 -13.76
CA LEU A 314 -35.79 -3.26 -14.70
C LEU A 314 -36.95 -3.92 -13.96
N GLY A 315 -38.18 -3.42 -14.18
CA GLY A 315 -39.33 -3.78 -13.36
C GLY A 315 -39.09 -3.48 -11.87
N ARG A 316 -39.02 -4.52 -11.04
CA ARG A 316 -38.73 -4.40 -9.59
C ARG A 316 -37.25 -4.50 -9.23
N ARG A 317 -36.40 -4.94 -10.16
CA ARG A 317 -34.96 -5.17 -9.92
C ARG A 317 -34.19 -3.86 -10.07
N ARG A 318 -33.29 -3.56 -9.13
CA ARG A 318 -32.36 -2.44 -9.21
C ARG A 318 -31.01 -2.91 -9.73
N GLY A 319 -30.29 -2.02 -10.40
CA GLY A 319 -29.06 -2.37 -11.12
C GLY A 319 -28.45 -1.19 -11.85
N PHE A 320 -27.53 -1.51 -12.74
CA PHE A 320 -26.88 -0.57 -13.61
C PHE A 320 -27.21 -0.90 -15.07
N CYS A 321 -27.47 0.14 -15.85
CA CYS A 321 -27.67 0.05 -17.29
C CYS A 321 -26.41 0.54 -17.99
N VAL A 322 -25.91 -0.28 -18.90
CA VAL A 322 -24.92 0.09 -19.91
C VAL A 322 -25.68 0.35 -21.19
N LEU A 323 -25.64 1.59 -21.66
CA LEU A 323 -26.20 2.00 -22.93
C LEU A 323 -25.07 2.20 -23.93
N GLY A 324 -25.10 1.45 -25.03
CA GLY A 324 -24.14 1.53 -26.12
C GLY A 324 -24.82 1.72 -27.49
N PRO A 325 -24.04 1.77 -28.58
CA PRO A 325 -24.58 1.97 -29.93
C PRO A 325 -25.48 0.82 -30.41
N GLN A 326 -25.15 -0.42 -30.00
CA GLN A 326 -25.83 -1.65 -30.43
C GLN A 326 -27.07 -1.99 -29.61
N GLY A 327 -27.23 -1.41 -28.42
CA GLY A 327 -28.33 -1.72 -27.52
C GLY A 327 -28.06 -1.31 -26.08
N LEU A 328 -28.72 -1.99 -25.15
CA LEU A 328 -28.51 -1.81 -23.72
C LEU A 328 -28.27 -3.15 -23.02
N SER A 329 -27.56 -3.08 -21.90
CA SER A 329 -27.37 -4.20 -20.99
C SER A 329 -27.68 -3.76 -19.56
N PHE A 330 -28.49 -4.55 -18.85
CA PHE A 330 -28.86 -4.35 -17.46
C PHE A 330 -28.19 -5.40 -16.58
N ILE A 331 -27.44 -4.92 -15.58
CA ILE A 331 -26.74 -5.76 -14.60
C ILE A 331 -27.35 -5.48 -13.21
N PRO A 332 -27.83 -6.50 -12.48
CA PRO A 332 -28.43 -6.32 -11.16
C PRO A 332 -27.44 -5.80 -10.10
N GLU A 333 -27.92 -5.02 -9.14
CA GLU A 333 -27.15 -4.56 -7.97
C GLU A 333 -26.60 -5.74 -7.13
N GLY A 334 -25.47 -5.52 -6.44
CA GLY A 334 -24.84 -6.52 -5.59
C GLY A 334 -24.16 -7.67 -6.33
N LYS A 335 -24.04 -7.58 -7.66
CA LYS A 335 -23.39 -8.60 -8.51
C LYS A 335 -21.95 -8.28 -8.92
N GLY A 336 -21.31 -7.30 -8.28
CA GLY A 336 -19.94 -6.88 -8.58
C GLY A 336 -18.92 -8.03 -8.58
N PRO A 337 -18.84 -8.88 -7.54
CA PRO A 337 -17.92 -10.02 -7.51
C PRO A 337 -18.15 -11.03 -8.65
N GLN A 338 -19.40 -11.29 -9.02
CA GLN A 338 -19.74 -12.16 -10.15
C GLN A 338 -19.33 -11.53 -11.48
N ALA A 339 -19.56 -10.22 -11.65
CA ALA A 339 -19.12 -9.48 -12.83
C ALA A 339 -17.58 -9.50 -12.98
N LEU A 340 -16.84 -9.26 -11.89
CA LEU A 340 -15.38 -9.32 -11.91
C LEU A 340 -14.87 -10.73 -12.24
N ARG A 341 -15.49 -11.77 -11.65
CA ARG A 341 -15.15 -13.17 -11.94
C ARG A 341 -15.42 -13.54 -13.41
N ALA A 342 -16.49 -13.03 -14.01
CA ALA A 342 -16.80 -13.30 -15.42
C ALA A 342 -15.70 -12.78 -16.37
N LEU A 343 -15.04 -11.69 -16.00
CA LEU A 343 -13.98 -11.08 -16.79
C LEU A 343 -12.59 -11.67 -16.51
N THR A 344 -12.31 -11.95 -15.24
CA THR A 344 -11.00 -12.45 -14.79
C THR A 344 -10.88 -13.96 -14.83
N GLY A 345 -11.99 -14.70 -14.88
CA GLY A 345 -12.04 -16.17 -14.76
C GLY A 345 -11.93 -16.68 -13.31
N GLU A 346 -11.41 -15.85 -12.41
CA GLU A 346 -10.98 -16.27 -11.07
C GLU A 346 -11.90 -15.77 -9.95
N PRO A 347 -11.99 -16.49 -8.82
CA PRO A 347 -12.71 -16.01 -7.65
C PRO A 347 -11.96 -14.81 -7.02
N THR A 348 -12.69 -13.74 -6.71
CA THR A 348 -12.12 -12.56 -6.07
C THR A 348 -12.20 -12.63 -4.55
N SER A 349 -11.14 -12.16 -3.87
CA SER A 349 -11.14 -11.94 -2.41
C SER A 349 -11.97 -10.70 -2.01
N LEU A 350 -12.25 -9.82 -2.99
CA LEU A 350 -12.95 -8.56 -2.78
C LEU A 350 -14.44 -8.82 -2.55
N ARG A 351 -14.95 -8.32 -1.42
CA ARG A 351 -16.36 -8.44 -1.05
C ARG A 351 -17.02 -7.07 -1.09
N LYS A 352 -18.32 -7.04 -1.41
CA LYS A 352 -19.20 -5.86 -1.29
C LYS A 352 -18.78 -4.69 -2.18
N PHE A 353 -18.95 -4.86 -3.49
CA PHE A 353 -18.93 -3.77 -4.47
C PHE A 353 -19.97 -4.05 -5.55
N ASP A 354 -20.36 -3.00 -6.25
CA ASP A 354 -21.35 -3.05 -7.33
C ASP A 354 -20.68 -3.22 -8.70
N SER A 355 -21.47 -3.59 -9.70
CA SER A 355 -20.99 -3.84 -11.05
C SER A 355 -20.59 -2.57 -11.81
N ASP A 356 -20.99 -1.39 -11.34
CA ASP A 356 -20.67 -0.10 -11.97
C ASP A 356 -19.16 0.11 -12.13
N LEU A 357 -18.38 -0.19 -11.09
CA LEU A 357 -16.93 -0.07 -11.10
C LEU A 357 -16.27 -0.96 -12.16
N VAL A 358 -16.81 -2.18 -12.32
CA VAL A 358 -16.33 -3.13 -13.33
C VAL A 358 -16.67 -2.64 -14.73
N LEU A 359 -17.91 -2.20 -14.92
CA LEU A 359 -18.43 -1.77 -16.22
C LEU A 359 -17.80 -0.45 -16.69
N ASP A 360 -17.52 0.51 -15.80
CA ASP A 360 -16.82 1.74 -16.17
C ASP A 360 -15.35 1.47 -16.55
N ALA A 361 -14.70 0.48 -15.92
CA ALA A 361 -13.35 0.07 -16.27
C ALA A 361 -13.26 -0.59 -17.65
N LEU A 362 -14.32 -1.28 -18.11
CA LEU A 362 -14.37 -1.85 -19.46
C LEU A 362 -14.27 -0.81 -20.57
N ARG A 363 -14.53 0.47 -20.29
CA ARG A 363 -14.44 1.56 -21.28
C ARG A 363 -13.05 1.76 -21.87
N TRP A 364 -12.02 1.17 -21.28
CA TRP A 364 -10.68 1.17 -21.86
C TRP A 364 -10.54 0.21 -23.04
N LEU A 365 -11.46 -0.74 -23.21
CA LEU A 365 -11.43 -1.70 -24.32
C LEU A 365 -11.92 -1.07 -25.63
N PRO A 366 -11.51 -1.64 -26.78
CA PRO A 366 -12.18 -1.40 -28.06
C PRO A 366 -13.66 -1.81 -28.02
N GLU A 367 -14.49 -1.23 -28.91
CA GLU A 367 -15.95 -1.44 -28.93
C GLU A 367 -16.34 -2.92 -29.03
N ALA A 368 -15.70 -3.68 -29.93
CA ALA A 368 -15.99 -5.11 -30.10
C ALA A 368 -15.69 -5.93 -28.83
N GLU A 369 -14.52 -5.74 -28.22
CA GLU A 369 -14.14 -6.44 -26.99
C GLU A 369 -14.98 -5.99 -25.79
N PHE A 370 -15.40 -4.73 -25.77
CA PHE A 370 -16.28 -4.19 -24.75
C PHE A 370 -17.64 -4.91 -24.75
N ASP A 371 -18.28 -5.03 -25.91
CA ASP A 371 -19.59 -5.68 -26.04
C ASP A 371 -19.51 -7.15 -25.62
N ASP A 372 -18.47 -7.87 -26.05
CA ASP A 372 -18.23 -9.27 -25.64
C ASP A 372 -18.04 -9.41 -24.12
N CYS A 373 -17.30 -8.48 -23.50
CA CYS A 373 -17.10 -8.46 -22.06
C CYS A 373 -18.40 -8.15 -21.30
N VAL A 374 -19.19 -7.18 -21.78
CA VAL A 374 -20.49 -6.84 -21.18
C VAL A 374 -21.45 -8.01 -21.28
N MET A 375 -21.51 -8.70 -22.41
CA MET A 375 -22.36 -9.89 -22.59
C MET A 375 -21.98 -11.01 -21.62
N ARG A 376 -20.69 -11.32 -21.46
CA ARG A 376 -20.23 -12.28 -20.44
C ARG A 376 -20.64 -11.89 -19.02
N VAL A 377 -20.58 -10.59 -18.69
CA VAL A 377 -21.04 -10.08 -17.39
C VAL A 377 -22.55 -10.23 -17.25
N VAL A 378 -23.34 -9.94 -18.28
CA VAL A 378 -24.80 -10.09 -18.26
C VAL A 378 -25.18 -11.55 -18.01
N GLU A 379 -24.57 -12.49 -18.73
CA GLU A 379 -24.79 -13.93 -18.57
C GLU A 379 -24.44 -14.40 -17.15
N ALA A 380 -23.25 -14.05 -16.66
CA ALA A 380 -22.80 -14.48 -15.33
C ALA A 380 -23.60 -13.89 -14.17
N THR A 381 -24.23 -12.73 -14.36
CA THR A 381 -24.98 -12.03 -13.31
C THR A 381 -26.49 -12.27 -13.37
N GLY A 382 -26.98 -12.96 -14.41
CA GLY A 382 -28.42 -13.12 -14.68
C GLY A 382 -29.08 -11.77 -15.01
N GLY A 383 -28.34 -10.92 -15.73
CA GLY A 383 -28.80 -9.63 -16.25
C GLY A 383 -29.75 -9.78 -17.43
N ALA A 384 -29.93 -8.69 -18.18
CA ALA A 384 -30.67 -8.70 -19.44
C ALA A 384 -29.93 -7.84 -20.47
N ALA A 385 -29.86 -8.29 -21.71
CA ALA A 385 -29.35 -7.52 -22.83
C ALA A 385 -30.46 -7.35 -23.87
N TRP A 386 -30.68 -6.12 -24.32
CA TRP A 386 -31.65 -5.82 -25.37
C TRP A 386 -30.93 -5.17 -26.52
N THR A 387 -31.20 -5.66 -27.73
CA THR A 387 -30.71 -5.00 -28.94
C THR A 387 -31.46 -3.69 -29.13
N ARG A 388 -30.83 -2.77 -29.87
CA ARG A 388 -31.47 -1.51 -30.25
C ARG A 388 -32.73 -1.74 -31.11
N VAL A 389 -32.77 -2.79 -31.93
CA VAL A 389 -33.90 -3.07 -32.84
C VAL A 389 -35.11 -3.58 -32.08
N ASP A 390 -34.89 -4.33 -31.00
CA ASP A 390 -35.97 -4.94 -30.23
C ASP A 390 -36.49 -4.05 -29.09
N SER A 391 -35.87 -2.90 -28.85
CA SER A 391 -36.22 -1.99 -27.76
C SER A 391 -36.70 -0.64 -28.28
N ARG A 392 -37.67 -0.05 -27.55
CA ARG A 392 -38.26 1.25 -27.89
C ARG A 392 -37.98 2.26 -26.79
N HIS A 393 -37.44 3.41 -27.17
CA HIS A 393 -37.27 4.51 -26.24
C HIS A 393 -38.58 5.29 -26.12
N LEU A 394 -39.13 5.36 -24.91
CA LEU A 394 -40.36 6.11 -24.63
C LEU A 394 -40.00 7.53 -24.17
N PRO A 395 -40.12 8.55 -25.02
CA PRO A 395 -39.88 9.93 -24.61
C PRO A 395 -40.92 10.34 -23.56
N GLY A 396 -40.48 10.54 -22.31
CA GLY A 396 -41.34 10.93 -21.21
C GLY A 396 -41.34 12.45 -20.98
N ALA A 397 -42.50 13.00 -20.60
CA ALA A 397 -42.68 14.41 -20.24
C ALA A 397 -42.09 14.80 -18.85
N SER A 398 -41.50 13.87 -18.09
CA SER A 398 -41.28 14.04 -16.66
C SER A 398 -39.82 13.86 -16.20
N ALA A 399 -39.24 15.02 -15.87
CA ALA A 399 -37.95 15.28 -15.21
C ALA A 399 -36.68 15.03 -16.05
N ARG A 400 -35.91 16.11 -16.29
CA ARG A 400 -34.56 16.09 -16.89
C ARG A 400 -33.74 14.93 -16.31
N GLY A 401 -33.18 14.10 -17.20
CA GLY A 401 -32.30 12.99 -16.83
C GLY A 401 -32.98 11.67 -16.47
N ARG A 402 -34.29 11.48 -16.71
CA ARG A 402 -34.93 10.15 -16.63
C ARG A 402 -35.06 9.53 -18.02
N ILE A 403 -34.62 8.28 -18.17
CA ILE A 403 -34.80 7.48 -19.38
C ILE A 403 -35.84 6.40 -19.12
N ARG A 404 -36.70 6.13 -20.09
CA ARG A 404 -37.60 4.98 -20.11
C ARG A 404 -37.43 4.20 -21.42
N ILE A 405 -37.14 2.92 -21.32
CA ILE A 405 -36.98 2.01 -22.46
C ILE A 405 -37.87 0.79 -22.24
N GLU A 406 -38.58 0.36 -23.28
CA GLU A 406 -39.47 -0.81 -23.25
C GLU A 406 -38.97 -1.91 -24.21
N HIS A 407 -39.09 -3.15 -23.78
CA HIS A 407 -38.82 -4.35 -24.59
C HIS A 407 -39.74 -5.48 -24.13
N ALA A 408 -40.53 -6.06 -25.04
CA ALA A 408 -41.40 -7.21 -24.77
C ALA A 408 -42.27 -7.06 -23.49
N GLY A 409 -42.84 -5.87 -23.24
CA GLY A 409 -43.65 -5.57 -22.05
C GLY A 409 -42.86 -5.32 -20.76
N MET A 410 -41.53 -5.44 -20.78
CA MET A 410 -40.66 -5.03 -19.68
C MET A 410 -40.23 -3.57 -19.86
N THR A 411 -40.29 -2.79 -18.78
CA THR A 411 -39.81 -1.40 -18.78
C THR A 411 -38.54 -1.27 -17.94
N LEU A 412 -37.51 -0.68 -18.54
CA LEU A 412 -36.32 -0.18 -17.88
C LEU A 412 -36.46 1.33 -17.63
N THR A 413 -36.23 1.76 -16.39
CA THR A 413 -36.21 3.18 -16.01
C THR A 413 -34.87 3.54 -15.40
N GLY A 414 -34.21 4.57 -15.94
CA GLY A 414 -32.87 4.99 -15.52
C GLY A 414 -32.84 6.44 -15.05
N ARG A 415 -31.90 6.76 -14.15
CA ARG A 415 -31.57 8.15 -13.82
C ARG A 415 -30.15 8.44 -14.29
N VAL A 416 -30.03 9.32 -15.27
CA VAL A 416 -28.77 9.69 -15.89
C VAL A 416 -28.08 10.77 -15.06
N PRO A 417 -26.81 10.58 -14.71
CA PRO A 417 -25.97 11.64 -14.17
C PRO A 417 -25.86 12.82 -15.13
N TRP A 418 -25.81 14.06 -14.61
CA TRP A 418 -25.76 15.26 -15.45
C TRP A 418 -24.56 15.29 -16.42
N ASP A 419 -23.41 14.77 -15.99
CA ASP A 419 -22.19 14.67 -16.80
C ASP A 419 -22.30 13.67 -17.97
N ARG A 420 -23.33 12.81 -17.97
CA ARG A 420 -23.57 11.78 -19.00
C ARG A 420 -24.79 12.06 -19.86
N GLN A 421 -25.52 13.13 -19.59
CA GLN A 421 -26.78 13.42 -20.27
C GLN A 421 -26.57 13.61 -21.77
N GLU A 422 -25.56 14.37 -22.18
CA GLU A 422 -25.28 14.61 -23.60
C GLU A 422 -24.92 13.33 -24.35
N THR A 423 -24.11 12.45 -23.75
CA THR A 423 -23.74 11.15 -24.34
C THR A 423 -24.97 10.26 -24.53
N VAL A 424 -25.83 10.18 -23.51
CA VAL A 424 -27.10 9.43 -23.59
C VAL A 424 -27.99 9.99 -24.69
N GLU A 425 -28.19 11.30 -24.74
CA GLU A 425 -29.02 11.94 -25.76
C GLU A 425 -28.48 11.69 -27.17
N ARG A 426 -27.15 11.65 -27.33
CA ARG A 426 -26.50 11.27 -28.60
C ARG A 426 -26.78 9.82 -28.98
N LEU A 427 -26.72 8.89 -28.02
CA LEU A 427 -26.99 7.47 -28.26
C LEU A 427 -28.47 7.19 -28.57
N LEU A 428 -29.38 7.85 -27.85
CA LEU A 428 -30.83 7.66 -28.01
C LEU A 428 -31.40 8.38 -29.24
N ARG A 429 -30.68 9.32 -29.86
CA ARG A 429 -31.15 10.01 -31.08
C ARG A 429 -31.49 9.04 -32.21
N ASP A 430 -30.71 7.98 -32.32
CA ASP A 430 -30.85 7.02 -33.40
C ASP A 430 -31.76 5.84 -33.01
N TRP A 431 -32.27 5.79 -31.78
CA TRP A 431 -33.08 4.67 -31.30
C TRP A 431 -34.50 4.64 -31.87
N PRO A 432 -35.09 3.43 -32.07
CA PRO A 432 -36.51 3.31 -32.37
C PRO A 432 -37.36 3.96 -31.28
N ARG A 433 -38.39 4.71 -31.71
CA ARG A 433 -39.33 5.42 -30.84
C ARG A 433 -40.64 4.67 -30.72
#